data_AF-A0A9Q3GR16-F1
#
_entry.id   AF-A0A9Q3GR16-F1
#
_cell.length_a   1.000
_cell.length_b   1.000
_cell.length_c   1.000
_cell.angle_alpha   90.00
_cell.angle_beta   90.00
_cell.angle_gamma   90.00
#
_symmetry.space_group_name_H-M   'P 1'
#
loop_
_entity.id
_entity.type
_entity.pdbx_description
1 polymer ?
#
loop_
_entity_poly.entity_id
_entity_poly.type
_entity_poly.pdbx_seq_one_letter_code
_entity_poly.pdbx_strand_id
1 'polypeptide(L)'
;MGSTSHGSLKAPEWALLYKFYIPFLMRSQQMSLDKHKSTNTQRKMGQSEEITNELTKNKFHLISAINIYTSLTVSMDDANAFAENWKTFRLSNQHLFPKQKRKPNHHFAYHIPKLFQC
;
A
#
# COMPACT_ATOMS: atom_id res chain seq x y z
N MET A 1 -7.50 -27.40 -23.24
CA MET A 1 -6.64 -27.13 -22.08
C MET A 1 -5.55 -26.17 -22.54
N GLY A 2 -5.60 -24.91 -22.11
CA GLY A 2 -4.68 -23.87 -22.57
C GLY A 2 -3.41 -23.85 -21.73
N SER A 3 -2.30 -24.30 -22.31
CA SER A 3 -0.96 -24.14 -21.76
C SER A 3 -0.49 -22.71 -21.99
N THR A 4 -0.46 -21.88 -20.96
CA THR A 4 0.13 -20.53 -21.05
C THR A 4 1.64 -20.61 -20.92
N SER A 5 2.31 -20.52 -22.06
CA SER A 5 3.71 -20.16 -22.19
C SER A 5 3.88 -18.65 -21.90
N HIS A 6 4.10 -18.26 -20.64
CA HIS A 6 4.79 -17.02 -20.22
C HIS A 6 4.56 -16.79 -18.72
N GLY A 7 5.60 -16.36 -18.00
CA GLY A 7 5.64 -16.17 -16.54
C GLY A 7 4.79 -15.01 -16.00
N SER A 8 3.54 -14.88 -16.45
CA SER A 8 2.58 -13.94 -15.90
C SER A 8 1.90 -14.56 -14.69
N LEU A 9 2.00 -13.89 -13.54
CA LEU A 9 1.34 -14.33 -12.31
C LEU A 9 -0.18 -14.36 -12.53
N LYS A 10 -0.82 -15.42 -12.04
CA LYS A 10 -2.29 -15.54 -12.00
C LYS A 10 -2.85 -14.60 -10.93
N ALA A 11 -4.12 -14.21 -11.05
CA ALA A 11 -4.75 -13.27 -10.11
C ALA A 11 -4.59 -13.66 -8.61
N PRO A 12 -4.68 -14.95 -8.20
CA PRO A 12 -4.40 -15.36 -6.82
C PRO A 12 -2.94 -15.16 -6.40
N GLU A 13 -1.99 -15.32 -7.33
CA GLU A 13 -0.56 -15.14 -7.07
C GLU A 13 -0.23 -13.64 -6.91
N TRP A 14 -0.88 -12.77 -7.69
CA TRP A 14 -0.83 -11.33 -7.47
C TRP A 14 -1.41 -10.94 -6.11
N ALA A 15 -2.55 -11.52 -5.72
CA ALA A 15 -3.14 -11.26 -4.41
C ALA A 15 -2.19 -11.67 -3.28
N LEU A 16 -1.53 -12.84 -3.37
CA LEU A 16 -0.54 -13.28 -2.39
C LEU A 16 0.66 -12.31 -2.31
N LEU A 17 1.15 -11.85 -3.46
CA LEU A 17 2.22 -10.85 -3.56
C LEU A 17 1.86 -9.55 -2.82
N TYR A 18 0.68 -8.99 -3.09
CA TYR A 18 0.25 -7.73 -2.48
C TYR A 18 -0.11 -7.86 -1.00
N LYS A 19 -0.71 -8.98 -0.58
CA LYS A 19 -1.20 -9.19 0.79
C LYS A 19 -0.12 -9.57 1.79
N PHE A 20 0.89 -10.33 1.37
CA PHE A 20 1.87 -10.92 2.29
C PHE A 20 3.30 -10.51 1.97
N TYR A 21 3.73 -10.69 0.73
CA TYR A 21 5.14 -10.47 0.38
C TYR A 21 5.53 -9.00 0.40
N ILE A 22 4.71 -8.10 -0.15
CA ILE A 22 5.02 -6.66 -0.13
C ILE A 22 5.08 -6.12 1.30
N PRO A 23 4.07 -6.35 2.18
CA PRO A 23 4.15 -5.91 3.58
C PRO A 23 5.36 -6.51 4.32
N PHE A 24 5.66 -7.80 4.09
CA PHE A 24 6.79 -8.48 4.71
C PHE A 24 8.14 -7.90 4.27
N LEU A 25 8.36 -7.72 2.97
CA LEU A 25 9.58 -7.13 2.42
C LEU A 25 9.76 -5.68 2.88
N MET A 26 8.68 -4.93 3.01
CA MET A 26 8.73 -3.58 3.55
C MET A 26 9.15 -3.57 5.02
N ARG A 27 8.62 -4.49 5.83
CA ARG A 27 9.02 -4.63 7.24
C ARG A 27 10.47 -5.10 7.38
N SER A 28 10.94 -6.00 6.53
CA SER A 28 12.33 -6.48 6.59
C SER A 28 13.33 -5.40 6.20
N GLN A 29 13.03 -4.60 5.18
CA GLN A 29 13.84 -3.43 4.80
C GLN A 29 13.91 -2.39 5.93
N GLN A 30 12.77 -2.13 6.59
CA GLN A 30 12.70 -1.22 7.73
C GLN A 30 13.61 -1.68 8.89
N MET A 31 13.53 -2.96 9.27
CA MET A 31 14.35 -3.52 10.34
C MET A 31 15.85 -3.46 10.03
N SER A 32 16.25 -3.68 8.76
CA SER A 32 17.64 -3.52 8.34
C SER A 32 18.12 -2.06 8.46
N LEU A 33 17.29 -1.09 8.08
CA LEU A 33 17.62 0.34 8.23
C LEU A 33 17.78 0.74 9.70
N ASP A 34 16.92 0.22 10.58
CA ASP A 34 16.95 0.55 12.00
C ASP A 34 18.19 -0.05 12.70
N LYS A 35 18.64 -1.24 12.28
CA LYS A 35 19.88 -1.87 12.78
C LYS A 35 21.14 -1.07 12.44
N HIS A 36 21.19 -0.44 11.27
CA HIS A 36 22.32 0.40 10.84
C HIS A 36 22.33 1.79 11.49
N LYS A 37 21.20 2.27 12.03
CA LYS A 37 21.11 3.57 12.72
C LYS A 37 21.70 3.58 14.14
N SER A 38 21.82 2.40 14.77
CA SER A 38 22.26 2.28 16.16
C SER A 38 23.74 2.64 16.40
N THR A 39 24.55 2.86 15.36
CA THR A 39 26.01 3.00 15.50
C THR A 39 26.60 4.37 15.16
N ASN A 40 25.88 5.32 14.55
CA ASN A 40 26.43 6.66 14.34
C ASN A 40 25.38 7.71 13.91
N THR A 41 25.40 8.89 14.53
CA THR A 41 24.77 10.16 14.07
C THR A 41 23.34 10.49 14.58
N GLN A 42 23.25 11.08 15.77
CA GLN A 42 21.99 11.56 16.38
C GLN A 42 21.40 12.86 15.78
N ARG A 43 22.14 13.63 14.95
CA ARG A 43 21.71 14.98 14.52
C ARG A 43 20.98 15.10 13.18
N LYS A 44 21.09 14.10 12.28
CA LYS A 44 20.29 14.02 11.03
C LYS A 44 19.10 13.05 11.15
N MET A 45 18.87 12.51 12.35
CA MET A 45 18.04 11.33 12.58
C MET A 45 16.54 11.65 12.52
N GLY A 46 16.10 12.76 13.12
CA GLY A 46 14.68 13.12 13.26
C GLY A 46 13.92 13.25 11.94
N GLN A 47 14.48 13.98 10.95
CA GLN A 47 13.83 14.12 9.64
C GLN A 47 13.80 12.79 8.86
N SER A 48 14.86 11.97 8.95
CA SER A 48 14.90 10.68 8.24
C SER A 48 13.92 9.67 8.84
N GLU A 49 13.72 9.71 10.16
CA GLU A 49 12.80 8.85 10.90
C GLU A 49 11.35 9.24 10.62
N GLU A 50 11.06 10.53 10.60
CA GLU A 50 9.73 11.06 10.26
C GLU A 50 9.32 10.67 8.83
N ILE A 51 10.19 10.89 7.83
CA ILE A 51 9.92 10.48 6.44
C ILE A 51 9.68 8.97 6.33
N THR A 52 10.45 8.18 7.08
CA THR A 52 10.36 6.72 7.10
C THR A 52 9.04 6.25 7.74
N ASN A 53 8.61 6.91 8.80
CA ASN A 53 7.33 6.68 9.46
C ASN A 53 6.17 7.02 8.51
N GLU A 54 6.21 8.18 7.86
CA GLU A 54 5.19 8.59 6.90
C GLU A 54 5.11 7.66 5.68
N LEU A 55 6.26 7.20 5.16
CA LEU A 55 6.30 6.15 4.13
C LEU A 55 5.62 4.86 4.61
N THR A 56 5.90 4.46 5.85
CA THR A 56 5.35 3.25 6.45
C THR A 56 3.83 3.35 6.62
N LYS A 57 3.32 4.45 7.18
CA LYS A 57 1.88 4.71 7.30
C LYS A 57 1.19 4.74 5.93
N ASN A 58 1.78 5.44 4.96
CA ASN A 58 1.27 5.50 3.59
C ASN A 58 1.09 4.10 2.99
N LYS A 59 2.08 3.22 3.16
CA LYS A 59 2.03 1.83 2.70
C LYS A 59 0.92 1.03 3.39
N PHE A 60 0.77 1.17 4.71
CA PHE A 60 -0.29 0.47 5.44
C PHE A 60 -1.68 0.86 4.95
N HIS A 61 -1.93 2.14 4.67
CA HIS A 61 -3.21 2.56 4.07
C HIS A 61 -3.46 1.92 2.71
N LEU A 62 -2.44 1.81 1.84
CA LEU A 62 -2.56 1.11 0.56
C LEU A 62 -2.90 -0.37 0.74
N ILE A 63 -2.17 -1.06 1.63
CA ILE A 63 -2.38 -2.49 1.90
C ILE A 63 -3.79 -2.74 2.45
N SER A 64 -4.24 -1.92 3.41
CA SER A 64 -5.60 -2.01 3.98
C SER A 64 -6.67 -1.85 2.90
N ALA A 65 -6.53 -0.86 2.01
CA ALA A 65 -7.47 -0.69 0.90
C ALA A 65 -7.48 -1.90 -0.05
N ILE A 66 -6.31 -2.44 -0.41
CA ILE A 66 -6.21 -3.65 -1.25
C ILE A 66 -6.84 -4.86 -0.57
N ASN A 67 -6.61 -5.04 0.73
CA ASN A 67 -7.16 -6.15 1.51
C ASN A 67 -8.69 -6.13 1.50
N ILE A 68 -9.29 -4.95 1.70
CA ILE A 68 -10.75 -4.77 1.61
C ILE A 68 -11.24 -5.07 0.20
N TYR A 69 -10.64 -4.47 -0.83
CA TYR A 69 -11.05 -4.66 -2.23
C TYR A 69 -10.99 -6.12 -2.70
N THR A 70 -10.09 -6.90 -2.13
CA THR A 70 -9.88 -8.31 -2.47
C THR A 70 -10.47 -9.26 -1.42
N SER A 71 -11.35 -8.75 -0.54
CA SER A 71 -12.12 -9.58 0.38
C SER A 71 -13.22 -10.32 -0.37
N LEU A 72 -13.57 -11.51 0.11
CA LEU A 72 -14.68 -12.31 -0.46
C LEU A 72 -16.05 -11.73 -0.09
N THR A 73 -16.11 -11.00 1.03
CA THR A 73 -17.30 -10.34 1.55
C THR A 73 -16.93 -8.93 1.96
N VAL A 74 -17.79 -7.97 1.62
CA VAL A 74 -17.56 -6.54 1.90
C VAL A 74 -18.84 -5.96 2.48
N SER A 75 -18.73 -5.36 3.66
CA SER A 75 -19.82 -4.63 4.32
C SER A 75 -19.80 -3.14 3.95
N MET A 76 -20.83 -2.40 4.34
CA MET A 76 -20.85 -0.94 4.19
C MET A 76 -19.74 -0.26 5.00
N ASP A 77 -19.41 -0.80 6.18
CA ASP A 77 -18.30 -0.32 7.00
C ASP A 77 -16.95 -0.54 6.31
N ASP A 78 -16.79 -1.67 5.62
CA ASP A 78 -15.61 -1.93 4.80
C ASP A 78 -15.53 -0.95 3.62
N ALA A 79 -16.66 -0.57 3.02
CA ALA A 79 -16.68 0.42 1.96
C ALA A 79 -16.20 1.80 2.44
N ASN A 80 -16.65 2.21 3.63
CA ASN A 80 -16.18 3.44 4.28
C ASN A 80 -14.70 3.34 4.64
N ALA A 81 -14.26 2.21 5.21
CA ALA A 81 -12.88 1.97 5.55
C ALA A 81 -11.97 1.96 4.31
N PHE A 82 -12.43 1.40 3.17
CA PHE A 82 -11.71 1.48 1.91
C PHE A 82 -11.55 2.94 1.47
N ALA A 83 -12.65 3.71 1.48
CA ALA A 83 -12.65 5.10 1.04
C ALA A 83 -11.63 5.94 1.83
N GLU A 84 -11.63 5.80 3.16
CA GLU A 84 -10.73 6.52 4.04
C GLU A 84 -9.27 6.10 3.87
N ASN A 85 -8.99 4.79 3.80
CA ASN A 85 -7.63 4.29 3.56
C ASN A 85 -7.11 4.72 2.18
N TRP A 86 -7.91 4.60 1.13
CA TRP A 86 -7.52 5.00 -0.22
C TRP A 86 -7.25 6.50 -0.31
N LYS A 87 -8.15 7.33 0.25
CA LYS A 87 -7.98 8.78 0.30
C LYS A 87 -6.72 9.18 1.06
N THR A 88 -6.49 8.61 2.24
CA THR A 88 -5.32 8.92 3.07
C THR A 88 -4.02 8.50 2.40
N PHE A 89 -3.99 7.29 1.81
CA PHE A 89 -2.88 6.84 0.97
C PHE A 89 -2.59 7.85 -0.15
N ARG A 90 -3.61 8.32 -0.86
CA ARG A 90 -3.43 9.21 -2.01
C ARG A 90 -2.93 10.60 -1.65
N LEU A 91 -3.42 11.16 -0.54
CA LEU A 91 -2.96 12.46 -0.04
C LEU A 91 -1.51 12.37 0.44
N SER A 92 -1.19 11.40 1.29
CA SER A 92 0.17 11.21 1.80
C SER A 92 1.16 10.79 0.69
N ASN A 93 0.75 9.99 -0.29
CA ASN A 93 1.62 9.62 -1.41
C ASN A 93 1.95 10.83 -2.29
N GLN A 94 1.01 11.77 -2.48
CA GLN A 94 1.29 13.00 -3.21
C GLN A 94 2.24 13.93 -2.44
N HIS A 95 2.15 13.94 -1.11
CA HIS A 95 3.08 14.67 -0.26
C HIS A 95 4.50 14.06 -0.31
N LEU A 96 4.61 12.74 -0.19
CA LEU A 96 5.89 12.00 -0.22
C LEU A 96 6.53 11.99 -1.61
N PHE A 97 5.72 11.97 -2.67
CA PHE A 97 6.18 11.89 -4.06
C PHE A 97 5.51 12.97 -4.94
N PRO A 98 5.85 14.26 -4.76
CA PRO A 98 5.15 15.37 -5.41
C PRO A 98 5.26 15.39 -6.93
N LYS A 99 6.32 14.77 -7.48
CA LYS A 99 6.53 14.65 -8.93
C LYS A 99 5.73 13.51 -9.57
N GLN A 100 5.12 12.64 -8.78
CA GLN A 100 4.37 11.49 -9.28
C GLN A 100 3.03 11.93 -9.86
N LYS A 101 2.85 11.76 -11.17
CA LYS A 101 1.59 12.08 -11.85
C LYS A 101 0.48 11.11 -11.43
N ARG A 102 -0.73 11.65 -11.24
CA ARG A 102 -1.93 10.83 -11.05
C ARG A 102 -2.22 10.05 -12.34
N LYS A 103 -2.46 8.74 -12.20
CA LYS A 103 -2.85 7.86 -13.30
C LYS A 103 -4.37 7.68 -13.33
N PRO A 104 -4.99 7.36 -14.47
CA PRO A 104 -6.43 7.11 -14.56
C PRO A 104 -6.93 6.08 -13.55
N ASN A 105 -6.19 4.97 -13.36
CA ASN A 105 -6.52 3.93 -12.38
C ASN A 105 -6.63 4.48 -10.95
N HIS A 106 -5.83 5.50 -10.62
CA HIS A 106 -5.91 6.14 -9.32
C HIS A 106 -7.20 6.97 -9.13
N HIS A 107 -7.78 7.47 -10.21
CA HIS A 107 -9.07 8.15 -10.20
C HIS A 107 -10.20 7.13 -10.08
N PHE A 108 -10.19 6.07 -10.90
CA PHE A 108 -11.20 5.01 -10.87
C PHE A 108 -11.34 4.36 -9.49
N ALA A 109 -10.23 4.18 -8.77
CA ALA A 109 -10.25 3.60 -7.44
C ALA A 109 -11.07 4.42 -6.40
N TYR A 110 -11.30 5.72 -6.61
CA TYR A 110 -12.21 6.50 -5.74
C TYR A 110 -13.69 6.09 -5.88
N HIS A 111 -14.04 5.37 -6.93
CA HIS A 111 -15.40 4.91 -7.17
C HIS A 111 -15.65 3.47 -6.68
N ILE A 112 -14.59 2.75 -6.29
CA ILE A 112 -14.69 1.37 -5.77
C ILE A 112 -15.69 1.25 -4.61
N PRO A 113 -15.74 2.14 -3.59
CA PRO A 113 -16.72 2.04 -2.51
C PRO A 113 -18.18 1.97 -2.98
N LYS A 114 -18.51 2.64 -4.09
CA LYS A 114 -19.88 2.63 -4.64
C LYS A 114 -20.27 1.26 -5.20
N LEU A 115 -19.29 0.44 -5.56
CA LEU A 115 -19.51 -0.92 -6.06
C LEU A 115 -19.79 -1.91 -4.92
N PHE A 116 -19.56 -1.54 -3.67
CA PHE A 116 -19.86 -2.37 -2.50
C PHE A 116 -21.27 -2.14 -1.94
N GLN A 117 -21.98 -1.12 -2.45
CA GLN A 117 -23.34 -0.78 -2.05
C GLN A 117 -24.31 -1.63 -2.88
N CYS A 118 -24.48 -2.89 -2.46
CA CYS A 118 -25.55 -3.78 -2.95
C CYS A 118 -26.78 -3.69 -2.03
#